data_AF-A0A2H9SEM4-F1
#
_entry.id   AF-A0A2H9SEM4-F1
#
_cell.length_a   1.000
_cell.length_b   1.000
_cell.length_c   1.000
_cell.angle_alpha   90.00
_cell.angle_beta   90.00
_cell.angle_gamma   90.00
#
_symmetry.space_group_name_H-M   'P 1'
#
loop_
_entity.id
_entity.type
_entity.pdbx_description
1 polymer ?
#
loop_
_entity_poly.entity_id
_entity_poly.type
_entity_poly.pdbx_seq_one_letter_code
_entity_poly.pdbx_strand_id
1 'polypeptide(L)'
;MDGSSVKSEHICQCGKIGTLLHELTQSIQVIHAYAWGCQNQLQNDELVMQEFRSILQIICEHSHLMGNKIHSFSDSNLTSRPI
;
A
#
# COMPACT_ATOMS: atom_id res chain seq x y z
N MET A 1 -37.26 27.63 14.64
CA MET A 1 -35.89 27.61 14.10
C MET A 1 -35.57 26.15 13.87
N ASP A 2 -35.77 25.70 12.63
CA ASP A 2 -35.62 24.29 12.26
C ASP A 2 -34.15 23.88 12.31
N GLY A 3 -33.82 23.09 13.33
CA GLY A 3 -32.56 22.39 13.42
C GLY A 3 -32.54 21.25 12.40
N SER A 4 -32.16 21.57 11.16
CA SER A 4 -31.88 20.56 10.14
C SER A 4 -30.59 19.82 10.54
N SER A 5 -30.76 18.71 11.26
CA SER A 5 -29.69 17.76 11.53
C SER A 5 -29.33 17.07 10.22
N VAL A 6 -28.23 17.53 9.60
CA VAL A 6 -27.65 16.90 8.41
C VAL A 6 -27.21 15.49 8.82
N LYS A 7 -28.02 14.49 8.45
CA LYS A 7 -27.65 13.07 8.64
C LYS A 7 -26.53 12.76 7.65
N SER A 8 -25.30 12.69 8.16
CA SER A 8 -24.20 12.12 7.39
C SER A 8 -24.43 10.63 7.22
N GLU A 9 -24.63 10.19 5.98
CA GLU A 9 -24.76 8.77 5.64
C GLU A 9 -23.36 8.19 5.40
N HIS A 10 -22.95 7.25 6.26
CA HIS A 10 -21.64 6.60 6.17
C HIS A 10 -21.68 5.57 5.03
N ILE A 11 -21.08 5.90 3.88
CA ILE A 11 -21.00 4.97 2.74
C ILE A 11 -19.95 3.88 3.07
N CYS A 12 -20.38 2.64 3.34
CA CYS A 12 -19.46 1.51 3.52
C CYS A 12 -18.73 1.23 2.20
N GLN A 13 -17.40 1.27 2.22
CA GLN A 13 -16.55 0.95 1.06
C GLN A 13 -16.08 -0.50 1.05
N CYS A 14 -16.83 -1.39 1.69
CA CYS A 14 -16.46 -2.78 1.91
C CYS A 14 -16.22 -3.53 0.57
N GLY A 15 -16.88 -3.11 -0.52
CA GLY A 15 -16.64 -3.62 -1.87
C GLY A 15 -15.26 -3.30 -2.47
N LYS A 16 -14.52 -2.32 -1.92
CA LYS A 16 -13.17 -1.95 -2.37
C LYS A 16 -12.06 -2.72 -1.64
N ILE A 17 -12.38 -3.50 -0.60
CA ILE A 17 -11.41 -4.29 0.17
C ILE A 17 -10.67 -5.27 -0.74
N GLY A 18 -11.37 -5.92 -1.67
CA GLY A 18 -10.75 -6.85 -2.63
C GLY A 18 -9.70 -6.18 -3.51
N THR A 19 -9.99 -4.98 -4.02
CA THR A 19 -9.02 -4.18 -4.79
C THR A 19 -7.82 -3.79 -3.96
N LEU A 20 -8.04 -3.30 -2.73
CA LEU A 20 -6.94 -2.95 -1.82
C LEU A 20 -6.04 -4.17 -1.55
N LEU A 21 -6.63 -5.32 -1.22
CA LEU A 21 -5.87 -6.55 -0.96
C LEU A 21 -5.04 -6.96 -2.18
N HIS A 22 -5.62 -6.86 -3.38
CA HIS A 22 -4.92 -7.17 -4.62
C HIS A 22 -3.70 -6.27 -4.82
N GLU A 23 -3.85 -4.95 -4.67
CA GLU A 23 -2.77 -3.97 -4.81
C GLU A 23 -1.66 -4.16 -3.76
N LEU A 24 -2.03 -4.45 -2.51
CA LEU A 24 -1.08 -4.76 -1.44
C LEU A 24 -0.31 -6.05 -1.72
N THR A 25 -1.00 -7.08 -2.21
CA THR A 25 -0.39 -8.36 -2.58
C THR A 25 0.64 -8.19 -3.68
N GLN A 26 0.35 -7.40 -4.71
CA GLN A 26 1.31 -7.11 -5.78
C GLN A 26 2.60 -6.48 -5.23
N SER A 27 2.48 -5.48 -4.34
CA SER A 27 3.65 -4.85 -3.74
C SER A 27 4.47 -5.81 -2.88
N ILE A 28 3.81 -6.67 -2.11
CA ILE A 28 4.47 -7.72 -1.31
C ILE A 28 5.21 -8.72 -2.21
N GLN A 29 4.61 -9.13 -3.33
CA GLN A 29 5.25 -10.05 -4.27
C GLN A 29 6.53 -9.45 -4.87
N VAL A 30 6.50 -8.16 -5.22
CA VAL A 30 7.70 -7.47 -5.72
C VAL A 30 8.78 -7.40 -4.64
N ILE A 31 8.43 -6.96 -3.42
CA ILE A 31 9.37 -6.92 -2.29
C ILE A 31 9.99 -8.29 -2.03
N HIS A 32 9.17 -9.34 -2.02
CA HIS A 32 9.64 -10.71 -1.80
C HIS A 32 10.60 -11.17 -2.91
N ALA A 33 10.29 -10.92 -4.18
CA ALA A 33 11.14 -11.30 -5.30
C ALA A 33 12.53 -10.62 -5.22
N TYR A 34 12.57 -9.33 -4.93
CA TYR A 34 13.81 -8.57 -4.78
C TYR A 34 14.61 -9.00 -3.55
N ALA A 35 13.96 -9.20 -2.40
CA ALA A 35 14.62 -9.68 -1.19
C ALA A 35 15.20 -11.09 -1.37
N TRP A 36 14.46 -11.99 -2.02
CA TRP A 36 14.91 -13.35 -2.31
C TRP A 36 16.07 -13.36 -3.31
N GLY A 37 16.00 -12.57 -4.38
CA GLY A 37 17.11 -12.40 -5.33
C GLY A 37 18.37 -11.86 -4.66
N CYS A 38 18.21 -10.85 -3.80
CA CYS A 38 19.30 -10.29 -3.00
C CYS A 38 19.95 -11.34 -2.07
N GLN A 39 19.13 -12.16 -1.42
CA GLN A 39 19.62 -13.23 -0.55
C GLN A 39 20.44 -14.25 -1.34
N ASN A 40 19.98 -14.65 -2.53
CA ASN A 40 20.72 -15.58 -3.39
C ASN A 40 22.06 -14.97 -3.85
N GLN A 41 22.06 -13.70 -4.26
CA GLN A 41 23.29 -13.01 -4.67
C GLN A 41 24.28 -12.85 -3.52
N LEU A 42 23.81 -12.60 -2.29
CA LEU A 42 24.64 -12.60 -1.09
C LEU A 42 25.27 -13.96 -0.80
N GLN A 43 24.52 -15.04 -1.00
CA GLN A 43 25.02 -16.41 -0.77
C GLN A 43 26.10 -16.82 -1.78
N ASN A 44 26.10 -16.22 -2.96
CA ASN A 44 27.06 -16.50 -4.03
C ASN A 44 28.24 -15.50 -4.09
N ASP A 45 28.32 -14.54 -3.16
CA ASP A 45 29.26 -13.40 -3.22
C ASP A 45 29.18 -12.58 -4.52
N GLU A 46 28.01 -12.57 -5.17
CA GLU A 46 27.75 -11.91 -6.46
C GLU A 46 27.14 -10.51 -6.29
N LEU A 47 26.70 -10.16 -5.08
CA LEU A 47 25.98 -8.90 -4.86
C LEU A 47 26.91 -7.69 -4.87
N VAL A 48 26.74 -6.82 -5.86
CA VAL A 48 27.44 -5.54 -5.90
C VAL A 48 26.72 -4.52 -5.00
N MET A 49 27.47 -3.73 -4.22
CA MET A 49 26.89 -2.74 -3.30
C MET A 49 25.92 -1.74 -3.97
N GLN A 50 26.13 -1.43 -5.24
CA GLN A 50 25.23 -0.57 -6.01
C GLN A 50 23.89 -1.25 -6.29
N GLU A 51 23.90 -2.55 -6.61
CA GLU A 51 22.69 -3.35 -6.81
C GLU A 51 21.93 -3.48 -5.48
N PHE A 52 22.64 -3.71 -4.37
CA PHE A 52 22.02 -3.76 -3.05
C PHE A 52 21.27 -2.47 -2.69
N ARG A 53 21.87 -1.30 -2.97
CA ARG A 53 21.20 -0.01 -2.77
C ARG A 53 19.96 0.13 -3.63
N SER A 54 20.03 -0.28 -4.89
CA SER A 54 18.87 -0.25 -5.81
C SER A 54 17.74 -1.16 -5.32
N ILE A 55 18.06 -2.37 -4.87
CA ILE A 55 17.11 -3.31 -4.28
C ILE A 55 16.42 -2.69 -3.06
N LEU A 56 17.18 -2.12 -2.14
CA LEU A 56 16.64 -1.45 -0.95
C LEU A 56 15.73 -0.27 -1.32
N GLN A 57 16.11 0.51 -2.34
CA GLN A 57 15.27 1.60 -2.83
C GLN A 57 13.92 1.08 -3.34
N ILE A 58 13.90 0.01 -4.14
CA ILE A 58 12.66 -0.60 -4.65
C ILE A 58 11.79 -1.10 -3.50
N ILE A 59 12.38 -1.73 -2.48
CA ILE A 59 11.65 -2.18 -1.29
C ILE A 59 11.01 -1.01 -0.56
N CYS A 60 11.75 0.09 -0.39
CA CYS A 60 11.23 1.32 0.23
C CYS A 60 10.08 1.94 -0.59
N GLU A 61 10.21 2.00 -1.91
CA GLU A 61 9.19 2.54 -2.82
C GLU A 61 7.88 1.74 -2.72
N HIS A 62 7.96 0.40 -2.76
CA HIS A 62 6.77 -0.44 -2.61
C HIS A 62 6.17 -0.38 -1.20
N SER A 63 6.99 -0.28 -0.16
CA SER A 63 6.50 -0.08 1.21
C SER A 63 5.75 1.25 1.36
N HIS A 64 6.26 2.31 0.74
CA HIS A 64 5.60 3.61 0.72
C HIS A 64 4.29 3.57 -0.08
N LEU A 65 4.28 2.91 -1.24
CA LEU A 65 3.07 2.73 -2.05
C LEU A 65 1.97 2.02 -1.25
N MET A 66 2.31 0.95 -0.53
CA MET A 66 1.37 0.24 0.34
C MET A 66 0.79 1.15 1.42
N GLY A 67 1.64 1.94 2.08
CA GLY A 67 1.21 2.94 3.07
C GLY A 67 0.20 3.93 2.47
N ASN A 68 0.50 4.49 1.30
CA ASN A 68 -0.38 5.43 0.60
C ASN A 68 -1.74 4.79 0.25
N LYS A 69 -1.76 3.53 -0.17
CA LYS A 69 -3.00 2.80 -0.48
C LYS A 69 -3.85 2.57 0.78
N ILE A 70 -3.22 2.19 1.90
CA ILE A 70 -3.91 2.02 3.19
C ILE A 70 -4.47 3.34 3.69
N HIS A 71 -3.68 4.42 3.65
CA HIS A 71 -4.14 5.76 4.04
C HIS A 71 -5.29 6.25 3.16
N SER A 72 -5.16 6.13 1.83
CA SER A 72 -6.22 6.51 0.90
C SER A 72 -7.52 5.73 1.13
N PHE A 73 -7.42 4.43 1.44
CA PHE A 73 -8.59 3.63 1.80
C PHE A 73 -9.21 4.10 3.12
N SER A 74 -8.39 4.38 4.15
CA SER A 74 -8.87 4.93 5.43
C SER A 74 -9.57 6.27 5.27
N ASP A 75 -8.97 7.21 4.55
CA ASP A 75 -9.52 8.55 4.32
C ASP A 75 -10.82 8.50 3.49
N SER A 76 -10.88 7.59 2.52
CA SER A 76 -12.09 7.34 1.73
C SER A 76 -13.25 6.82 2.60
N ASN A 77 -12.98 6.12 3.70
CA ASN A 77 -14.01 5.67 4.64
C ASN A 77 -14.46 6.76 5.62
N LEU A 78 -13.75 7.90 5.72
CA LEU A 78 -14.09 9.02 6.61
C LEU A 78 -14.86 10.14 5.88
N THR A 79 -14.95 10.11 4.54
CA THR A 79 -15.63 11.15 3.77
C THR A 79 -17.15 10.95 3.74
N SER A 80 -17.80 11.59 4.71
CA SER A 80 -19.23 11.92 4.71
C SER A 80 -19.55 12.85 3.54
N ARG A 81 -20.49 12.50 2.64
CA ARG A 81 -21.00 13.45 1.63
C ARG A 81 -22.04 14.38 2.27
N PRO A 82 -21.92 15.72 2.14
CA PRO A 82 -23.03 16.60 2.44
C PRO A 82 -24.08 16.47 1.33
N ILE A 83 -25.35 16.33 1.72
CA ILE A 83 -26.53 16.43 0.85
C ILE A 83 -27.05 17.86 0.94
#